data_AF-A0A183JNW9-F1
#
_entry.id   AF-A0A183JNW9-F1
#
_cell.length_a   1.000
_cell.length_b   1.000
_cell.length_c   1.000
_cell.angle_alpha   90.00
_cell.angle_beta   90.00
_cell.angle_gamma   90.00
#
_symmetry.space_group_name_H-M   'P 1'
#
loop_
_entity.id
_entity.type
_entity.pdbx_description
1 polymer ?
#
loop_
_entity_poly.entity_id
_entity_poly.type
_entity_poly.pdbx_seq_one_letter_code
_entity_poly.pdbx_strand_id
1 'polypeptide(L)'
;MEVAKRIGLQPVGWIFTDLVAQNSNGNGVVKHFRGTVDTFFLSAEECVTAAHLQNLHPNICRLSPDGCFGSKFTTVVVTGDASNHIHFEAYQVSNQAMALVKDNILVPTYDAPELGYVKETTKEQFVPEVFYAVCVFRLILFSPNEKETTLTLSTGAYVIFLIISCYLKGKIPGFKS
;
A
#
# COMPACT_ATOMS: atom_id res chain seq x y z
N MET A 1 17.97 -20.15 -4.98
CA MET A 1 18.48 -18.98 -5.74
C MET A 1 19.72 -19.27 -6.60
N GLU A 2 20.35 -20.44 -6.46
CA GLU A 2 21.64 -20.70 -7.13
C GLU A 2 21.54 -20.77 -8.67
N VAL A 3 20.45 -21.32 -9.20
CA VAL A 3 20.21 -21.40 -10.66
C VAL A 3 20.02 -20.02 -11.29
N ALA A 4 19.21 -19.14 -10.68
CA ALA A 4 18.98 -17.78 -11.18
C ALA A 4 20.27 -16.95 -11.21
N LYS A 5 21.13 -17.07 -10.20
CA LYS A 5 22.42 -16.38 -10.16
C LYS A 5 23.36 -16.81 -11.28
N ARG A 6 23.36 -18.10 -11.65
CA ARG A 6 24.20 -18.62 -12.75
C ARG A 6 23.85 -18.03 -14.11
N ILE A 7 22.61 -17.57 -14.28
CA ILE A 7 22.12 -16.91 -15.51
C ILE A 7 22.01 -15.39 -15.37
N GLY A 8 22.59 -14.80 -14.32
CA GLY A 8 22.58 -13.35 -14.09
C GLY A 8 21.23 -12.76 -13.71
N LEU A 9 20.26 -13.60 -13.31
CA LEU A 9 18.95 -13.15 -12.83
C LEU A 9 18.95 -12.96 -11.31
N GLN A 10 18.17 -11.99 -10.87
CA GLN A 10 17.94 -11.68 -9.46
C GLN A 10 16.45 -11.58 -9.17
N PRO A 11 15.99 -11.91 -7.95
CA PRO A 11 14.62 -11.65 -7.55
C PRO A 11 14.37 -10.13 -7.52
N VAL A 12 13.40 -9.67 -8.29
CA VAL A 12 13.05 -8.23 -8.42
C VAL A 12 11.68 -7.88 -7.84
N GLY A 13 10.89 -8.88 -7.45
CA GLY A 13 9.56 -8.64 -6.94
C GLY A 13 8.81 -9.93 -6.63
N TRP A 14 7.59 -9.76 -6.11
CA TRP A 14 6.61 -10.83 -6.01
C TRP A 14 5.42 -10.54 -6.94
N ILE A 15 4.63 -11.57 -7.22
CA ILE A 15 3.36 -11.43 -7.90
C ILE A 15 2.36 -12.41 -7.29
N PHE A 16 1.13 -11.96 -7.07
CA PHE A 16 0.02 -12.81 -6.65
C PHE A 16 -1.27 -12.44 -7.38
N THR A 17 -2.22 -13.37 -7.38
CA THR A 17 -3.49 -13.25 -8.08
C THR A 17 -4.64 -13.15 -7.08
N ASP A 18 -5.53 -12.20 -7.31
CA ASP A 18 -6.82 -12.06 -6.61
C ASP A 18 -7.93 -12.09 -7.66
N LEU A 19 -8.10 -13.24 -8.30
CA LEU A 19 -9.04 -13.43 -9.40
C LEU A 19 -10.17 -14.35 -8.96
N VAL A 20 -11.39 -13.82 -8.95
CA VAL A 20 -12.60 -14.63 -8.75
C VAL A 20 -13.45 -14.53 -10.01
N ALA A 21 -13.77 -15.69 -10.60
CA ALA A 21 -14.62 -15.77 -11.77
C ALA A 21 -16.02 -15.19 -11.45
N GLN A 22 -16.53 -14.31 -12.31
CA GLN A 22 -17.86 -13.74 -12.13
C GLN A 22 -18.96 -14.75 -12.46
N ASN A 23 -18.75 -15.60 -13.48
CA ASN A 23 -19.68 -16.62 -13.94
C ASN A 23 -18.92 -17.92 -14.26
N SER A 24 -19.51 -19.06 -13.89
CA SER A 24 -18.94 -20.40 -14.12
C SER A 24 -18.92 -20.84 -15.59
N ASN A 25 -19.46 -20.03 -16.50
CA ASN A 25 -19.65 -20.38 -17.92
C ASN A 25 -18.39 -20.17 -18.79
N GLY A 26 -17.24 -19.82 -18.21
CA GLY A 26 -15.96 -19.83 -18.92
C GLY A 26 -15.65 -18.60 -19.77
N ASN A 27 -16.40 -17.50 -19.64
CA ASN A 27 -16.21 -16.29 -20.46
C ASN A 27 -14.94 -15.48 -20.11
N GLY A 28 -14.10 -15.93 -19.17
CA GLY A 28 -12.87 -15.22 -18.76
C GLY A 28 -13.10 -13.92 -18.00
N VAL A 29 -14.33 -13.66 -17.55
CA VAL A 29 -14.71 -12.44 -16.84
C VAL A 29 -14.47 -12.60 -15.33
N VAL A 30 -13.81 -11.61 -14.73
CA VAL A 30 -13.36 -11.62 -13.33
C VAL A 30 -14.03 -10.50 -12.52
N LYS A 31 -14.27 -10.74 -11.23
CA LYS A 31 -14.85 -9.72 -10.36
C LYS A 31 -13.83 -8.62 -10.04
N HIS A 32 -14.33 -7.38 -9.99
CA HIS A 32 -13.56 -6.20 -9.58
C HIS A 32 -13.72 -5.96 -8.07
N PHE A 33 -12.73 -6.37 -7.27
CA PHE A 33 -12.75 -6.20 -5.80
C PHE A 33 -11.91 -5.04 -5.28
N ARG A 34 -11.02 -4.48 -6.09
CA ARG A 34 -10.00 -3.52 -5.68
C ARG A 34 -10.12 -2.25 -6.51
N GLY A 35 -9.93 -1.08 -5.93
CA GLY A 35 -9.81 0.17 -6.69
C GLY A 35 -11.10 0.99 -6.85
N THR A 36 -12.19 0.60 -6.18
CA THR A 36 -13.36 1.48 -6.02
C THR A 36 -13.24 2.32 -4.73
N VAL A 37 -13.99 3.43 -4.64
CA VAL A 37 -13.97 4.33 -3.47
C VAL A 37 -14.32 3.60 -2.16
N ASP A 38 -15.11 2.53 -2.26
CA ASP A 38 -15.58 1.74 -1.12
C ASP A 38 -14.66 0.53 -0.80
N THR A 39 -13.57 0.32 -1.55
CA THR A 39 -12.67 -0.84 -1.41
C THR A 39 -11.20 -0.43 -1.23
N PHE A 40 -10.35 -1.40 -0.94
CA PHE A 40 -8.90 -1.21 -0.79
C PHE A 40 -8.14 -1.63 -2.04
N PHE A 41 -6.90 -1.14 -2.17
CA PHE A 41 -5.98 -1.51 -3.26
C PHE A 41 -5.11 -2.69 -2.84
N LEU A 42 -4.46 -2.54 -1.68
CA LEU A 42 -3.73 -3.59 -1.00
C LEU A 42 -4.30 -3.76 0.39
N SER A 43 -4.42 -5.02 0.83
CA SER A 43 -4.75 -5.30 2.22
C SER A 43 -3.56 -4.97 3.12
N ALA A 44 -3.82 -4.80 4.41
CA ALA A 44 -2.78 -4.60 5.42
C ALA A 44 -1.80 -5.77 5.45
N GLU A 45 -2.28 -7.01 5.25
CA GLU A 45 -1.44 -8.21 5.21
C GLU A 45 -0.51 -8.20 4.00
N GLU A 46 -1.04 -7.83 2.82
CA GLU A 46 -0.24 -7.70 1.60
C GLU A 46 0.79 -6.57 1.73
N CYS A 47 0.41 -5.45 2.35
CA CYS A 47 1.33 -4.34 2.65
C CYS A 47 2.46 -4.77 3.60
N VAL A 48 2.13 -5.48 4.68
CA VAL A 48 3.12 -5.98 5.65
C VAL A 48 4.05 -6.99 4.99
N THR A 49 3.52 -7.84 4.13
CA THR A 49 4.34 -8.83 3.42
C THR A 49 5.23 -8.19 2.36
N ALA A 50 4.72 -7.20 1.62
CA ALA A 50 5.51 -6.40 0.70
C ALA A 50 6.67 -5.69 1.41
N ALA A 51 6.41 -5.08 2.58
CA ALA A 51 7.42 -4.46 3.43
C ALA A 51 8.48 -5.47 3.90
N HIS A 52 8.05 -6.65 4.32
CA HIS A 52 8.93 -7.73 4.73
C HIS A 52 9.87 -8.15 3.59
N LEU A 53 9.34 -8.37 2.38
CA LEU A 53 10.14 -8.75 1.22
C LEU A 53 11.09 -7.66 0.76
N GLN A 54 10.70 -6.39 0.87
CA GLN A 54 11.60 -5.27 0.61
C GLN A 54 12.75 -5.20 1.61
N ASN A 55 12.50 -5.47 2.89
CA ASN A 55 13.54 -5.54 3.91
C ASN A 55 14.54 -6.68 3.67
N LEU A 56 14.10 -7.78 3.05
CA LEU A 56 14.98 -8.88 2.65
C LEU A 56 15.82 -8.55 1.39
N HIS A 57 15.42 -7.55 0.61
CA HIS A 57 16.09 -7.13 -0.62
C HIS A 57 16.43 -5.63 -0.58
N PRO A 58 17.30 -5.19 0.34
CA PRO A 58 17.66 -3.79 0.45
C PRO A 58 18.45 -3.31 -0.78
N ASN A 59 18.21 -2.07 -1.19
CA ASN A 59 18.94 -1.46 -2.30
C ASN A 59 20.23 -0.80 -1.81
N ILE A 60 21.37 -1.22 -2.36
CA ILE A 60 22.69 -0.65 -2.05
C ILE A 60 22.73 0.80 -2.55
N CYS A 61 23.10 1.72 -1.67
CA CYS A 61 23.15 3.15 -1.98
C CYS A 61 24.37 3.78 -1.30
N ARG A 62 25.33 4.24 -2.11
CA ARG A 62 26.56 4.89 -1.63
C ARG A 62 26.31 6.24 -0.93
N LEU A 63 25.16 6.85 -1.18
CA LEU A 63 24.77 8.13 -0.59
C LEU A 63 24.05 7.95 0.76
N SER A 64 23.72 6.70 1.13
CA SER A 64 23.13 6.40 2.43
C SER A 64 24.22 6.18 3.48
N PRO A 65 24.11 6.75 4.69
CA PRO A 65 25.03 6.48 5.79
C PRO A 65 25.16 4.98 6.12
N ASP A 66 24.05 4.24 6.01
CA ASP A 66 23.99 2.81 6.30
C ASP A 66 24.40 1.93 5.10
N GLY A 67 24.82 2.54 3.99
CA GLY A 67 25.18 1.85 2.73
C GLY A 67 23.99 1.26 1.96
N CYS A 68 22.78 1.29 2.52
CA CYS A 68 21.53 0.84 1.90
C CYS A 68 20.44 1.91 2.05
N PHE A 69 19.54 2.02 1.06
CA PHE A 69 18.37 2.90 1.15
C PHE A 69 17.17 2.30 0.42
N GLY A 70 16.11 2.01 1.17
CA GLY A 70 14.88 1.42 0.66
C GLY A 70 15.10 0.09 -0.04
N SER A 71 14.21 -0.21 -0.98
CA SER A 71 14.28 -1.41 -1.83
C SER A 71 13.81 -1.10 -3.24
N LYS A 72 14.27 -1.89 -4.20
CA LYS A 72 13.73 -1.92 -5.58
C LYS A 72 12.75 -3.07 -5.79
N PHE A 73 12.43 -3.80 -4.72
CA PHE A 73 11.56 -4.97 -4.78
C PHE A 73 10.09 -4.52 -4.91
N THR A 74 9.47 -4.91 -6.02
CA THR A 74 8.10 -4.51 -6.37
C THR A 74 7.10 -5.62 -6.06
N THR A 75 5.88 -5.23 -5.69
CA THR A 75 4.75 -6.14 -5.46
C THR A 75 3.74 -5.98 -6.58
N VAL A 76 3.39 -7.05 -7.29
CA VAL A 76 2.37 -7.00 -8.35
C VAL A 76 1.13 -7.80 -7.93
N VAL A 77 -0.05 -7.21 -8.13
CA VAL A 77 -1.35 -7.83 -7.94
C VAL A 77 -2.00 -8.02 -9.29
N VAL A 78 -2.47 -9.24 -9.56
CA VAL A 78 -3.29 -9.55 -10.73
C VAL A 78 -4.74 -9.59 -10.27
N THR A 79 -5.54 -8.62 -10.70
CA THR A 79 -6.93 -8.40 -10.26
C THR A 79 -7.84 -8.11 -11.45
N GLY A 80 -9.15 -8.04 -11.25
CA GLY A 80 -10.09 -7.52 -12.26
C GLY A 80 -10.06 -6.00 -12.33
N ASP A 81 -10.27 -5.41 -13.51
CA ASP A 81 -10.53 -3.97 -13.68
C ASP A 81 -12.04 -3.64 -13.62
N ALA A 82 -12.39 -2.35 -13.75
CA ALA A 82 -13.78 -1.90 -13.84
C ALA A 82 -14.55 -2.47 -15.05
N SER A 83 -13.85 -3.00 -16.06
CA SER A 83 -14.43 -3.70 -17.22
C SER A 83 -14.55 -5.21 -16.99
N ASN A 84 -14.21 -5.71 -15.80
CA ASN A 84 -14.18 -7.12 -15.43
C ASN A 84 -13.19 -7.98 -16.24
N HIS A 85 -12.13 -7.36 -16.77
CA HIS A 85 -11.01 -8.02 -17.41
C HIS A 85 -9.81 -8.13 -16.47
N ILE A 86 -8.91 -9.07 -16.76
CA ILE A 86 -7.67 -9.24 -15.99
C ILE A 86 -6.77 -8.02 -16.19
N HIS A 87 -6.35 -7.43 -15.08
CA HIS A 87 -5.50 -6.25 -14.99
C HIS A 87 -4.36 -6.47 -13.99
N PHE A 88 -3.28 -5.73 -14.16
CA PHE A 88 -2.08 -5.81 -13.34
C PHE A 88 -1.82 -4.48 -12.67
N GLU A 89 -1.75 -4.51 -11.34
CA GLU A 89 -1.42 -3.34 -10.53
C GLU A 89 -0.12 -3.59 -9.79
N ALA A 90 0.79 -2.62 -9.83
CA ALA A 90 2.10 -2.74 -9.20
C ALA A 90 2.26 -1.70 -8.09
N TYR A 91 2.76 -2.17 -6.95
CA TYR A 91 2.91 -1.39 -5.74
C TYR A 91 4.30 -1.51 -5.14
N GLN A 92 4.67 -0.45 -4.42
CA GLN A 92 5.84 -0.41 -3.57
C GLN A 92 5.43 0.25 -2.26
N VAL A 93 5.78 -0.38 -1.13
CA VAL A 93 5.56 0.27 0.17
C VAL A 93 6.65 1.30 0.46
N SER A 94 6.35 2.22 1.38
CA SER A 94 7.28 3.28 1.78
C SER A 94 8.38 2.76 2.70
N ASN A 95 9.51 3.47 2.75
CA ASN A 95 10.58 3.18 3.71
C ASN A 95 10.10 3.23 5.17
N GLN A 96 9.07 4.03 5.46
CA GLN A 96 8.45 4.09 6.79
C GLN A 96 7.70 2.79 7.11
N ALA A 97 6.92 2.27 6.16
CA ALA A 97 6.26 0.98 6.32
C ALA A 97 7.29 -0.16 6.48
N MET A 98 8.38 -0.13 5.71
CA MET A 98 9.50 -1.05 5.88
C MET A 98 10.06 -1.02 7.31
N ALA A 99 10.28 0.17 7.89
CA ALA A 99 10.78 0.31 9.26
C ALA A 99 9.78 -0.21 10.31
N LEU A 100 8.49 0.14 10.18
CA LEU A 100 7.45 -0.32 11.11
C LEU A 100 7.30 -1.84 11.11
N VAL A 101 7.42 -2.48 9.95
CA VAL A 101 7.37 -3.95 9.84
C VAL A 101 8.67 -4.59 10.31
N LYS A 102 9.83 -3.98 10.04
CA LYS A 102 11.12 -4.44 10.55
C LYS A 102 11.14 -4.48 12.08
N ASP A 103 10.57 -3.46 12.71
CA ASP A 103 10.47 -3.35 14.16
C ASP A 103 9.23 -4.07 14.71
N ASN A 104 8.45 -4.78 13.89
CA ASN A 104 7.28 -5.54 14.33
C ASN A 104 6.20 -4.69 15.05
N ILE A 105 6.07 -3.43 14.66
CA ILE A 105 5.13 -2.43 15.20
C ILE A 105 3.77 -2.52 14.50
N LEU A 106 3.76 -2.75 13.19
CA LEU A 106 2.55 -2.80 12.36
C LEU A 106 2.11 -4.24 12.12
N VAL A 107 0.84 -4.52 12.36
CA VAL A 107 0.20 -5.85 12.19
C VAL A 107 -1.06 -5.71 11.34
N PRO A 108 -1.37 -6.68 10.45
CA PRO A 108 -2.66 -6.67 9.77
C PRO A 108 -3.83 -6.88 10.74
N THR A 109 -5.00 -6.33 10.42
CA THR A 109 -6.24 -6.62 11.15
C THR A 109 -7.04 -7.72 10.44
N TYR A 110 -7.87 -8.44 11.19
CA TYR A 110 -8.70 -9.51 10.64
C TYR A 110 -10.02 -9.00 10.04
N ASP A 111 -10.69 -8.09 10.74
CA ASP A 111 -12.04 -7.63 10.36
C ASP A 111 -12.05 -6.48 9.34
N ALA A 112 -10.92 -5.80 9.14
CA ALA A 112 -10.81 -4.61 8.29
C ALA A 112 -9.54 -4.68 7.42
N PRO A 113 -9.55 -5.39 6.29
CA PRO A 113 -8.36 -5.60 5.46
C PRO A 113 -7.67 -4.31 5.01
N GLU A 114 -8.39 -3.18 4.97
CA GLU A 114 -7.87 -1.85 4.65
C GLU A 114 -7.10 -1.16 5.80
N LEU A 115 -7.19 -1.68 7.03
CA LEU A 115 -6.58 -1.09 8.23
C LEU A 115 -5.45 -1.96 8.79
N GLY A 116 -4.34 -1.29 9.14
CA GLY A 116 -3.25 -1.86 9.91
C GLY A 116 -3.36 -1.48 11.39
N TYR A 117 -3.13 -2.44 12.28
CA TYR A 117 -3.06 -2.23 13.72
C TYR A 117 -1.63 -1.90 14.16
N VAL A 118 -1.50 -0.84 14.96
CA VAL A 118 -0.24 -0.47 15.62
C VAL A 118 -0.23 -1.09 17.00
N LYS A 119 0.78 -1.90 17.29
CA LYS A 119 0.91 -2.54 18.60
C LYS A 119 1.05 -1.52 19.72
N GLU A 120 0.57 -1.91 20.89
CA GLU A 120 0.82 -1.16 22.11
C GLU A 120 2.26 -1.35 22.60
N THR A 121 2.74 -0.36 23.36
CA THR A 121 4.05 -0.45 24.02
C THR A 121 4.02 -1.56 25.08
N THR A 122 5.03 -2.43 25.03
CA THR A 122 5.26 -3.49 26.01
C THR A 122 6.50 -3.17 26.84
N LYS A 123 6.85 -4.01 27.83
CA LYS A 123 8.07 -3.83 28.62
C LYS A 123 9.33 -4.07 27.78
N GLU A 124 9.20 -4.92 26.77
CA GLU A 124 10.26 -5.38 25.89
C GLU A 124 10.46 -4.46 24.67
N GLN A 125 9.39 -3.75 24.27
CA GLN A 125 9.39 -2.95 23.05
C GLN A 125 8.61 -1.64 23.23
N PHE A 126 9.33 -0.53 23.02
CA PHE A 126 8.72 0.81 22.93
C PHE A 126 8.10 1.05 21.55
N VAL A 127 6.83 1.44 21.52
CA VAL A 127 6.12 1.81 20.29
C VAL A 127 5.79 3.30 20.33
N PRO A 128 6.38 4.14 19.46
CA PRO A 128 6.06 5.55 19.41
C PRO A 128 4.64 5.78 18.88
N GLU A 129 4.05 6.93 19.20
CA GLU A 129 2.79 7.32 18.58
C GLU A 129 2.97 7.50 17.06
N VAL A 130 2.17 6.76 16.30
CA VAL A 130 2.16 6.83 14.83
C VAL A 130 1.02 7.75 14.40
N PHE A 131 1.34 8.72 13.54
CA PHE A 131 0.37 9.62 12.94
C PHE A 131 0.46 9.57 11.40
N TYR A 132 -0.62 9.82 10.67
CA TYR A 132 -0.64 9.79 9.19
C TYR A 132 -1.35 11.03 8.65
N ALA A 133 -0.88 11.70 7.58
CA ALA A 133 -1.59 12.87 7.06
C ALA A 133 -2.76 12.47 6.17
N VAL A 134 -3.88 13.16 6.34
CA VAL A 134 -5.00 13.07 5.40
C VAL A 134 -4.82 14.16 4.34
N CYS A 135 -4.70 13.75 3.07
CA CYS A 135 -4.67 14.70 1.98
C CYS A 135 -6.09 15.14 1.65
N VAL A 136 -6.42 16.41 1.94
CA VAL A 136 -7.67 17.03 1.51
C VAL A 136 -7.36 17.90 0.30
N PHE A 137 -7.65 17.41 -0.91
CA PHE A 137 -7.49 18.19 -2.13
C PHE A 137 -8.58 19.25 -2.23
N ARG A 138 -8.23 20.51 -1.96
CA ARG A 138 -9.10 21.65 -2.24
C ARG A 138 -8.86 22.11 -3.68
N LEU A 139 -9.70 21.65 -4.62
CA LEU A 139 -9.64 22.09 -6.01
C LEU A 139 -10.32 23.47 -6.12
N ILE A 140 -9.54 24.53 -6.33
CA ILE A 140 -10.08 25.86 -6.65
C ILE A 140 -10.15 25.97 -8.17
N LEU A 141 -11.37 25.93 -8.74
CA LEU A 141 -11.58 26.18 -10.16
C LEU A 141 -11.73 27.69 -10.38
N PHE A 142 -10.81 28.29 -11.14
CA PHE A 142 -10.96 29.66 -11.64
C PHE A 142 -11.63 29.63 -13.01
N SER A 143 -12.91 30.03 -13.07
CA SER A 143 -13.57 30.40 -14.33
C SER A 143 -13.22 31.85 -14.67
N PRO A 144 -12.89 32.18 -15.94
CA PRO A 144 -12.56 33.55 -16.36
C PRO A 144 -13.74 34.53 -16.33
N ASN A 145 -14.93 34.09 -15.93
CA ASN A 145 -16.10 34.96 -15.75
C ASN A 145 -16.91 34.51 -14.53
N GLU A 146 -16.87 35.33 -13.48
CA GLU A 146 -17.63 35.36 -12.22
C GLU A 146 -17.86 34.08 -11.37
N LYS A 147 -17.54 34.28 -10.07
CA LYS A 147 -17.82 33.49 -8.85
C LYS A 147 -16.89 32.30 -8.58
N GLU A 148 -16.06 32.50 -7.55
CA GLU A 148 -15.24 31.50 -6.88
C GLU A 148 -16.11 30.29 -6.49
N THR A 149 -15.99 29.21 -7.26
CA THR A 149 -16.74 27.98 -6.97
C THR A 149 -15.82 27.06 -6.19
N THR A 150 -15.97 27.09 -4.86
CA THR A 150 -15.24 26.18 -3.97
C THR A 150 -15.89 24.81 -4.04
N LEU A 151 -15.27 23.86 -4.72
CA LEU A 151 -15.64 22.44 -4.60
C LEU A 151 -14.73 21.80 -3.54
N THR A 152 -15.28 21.62 -2.34
CA THR A 152 -14.69 20.72 -1.35
C THR A 152 -15.00 19.29 -1.77
N LEU A 153 -14.08 18.67 -2.51
CA LEU A 153 -14.07 17.22 -2.66
C LEU A 153 -13.55 16.65 -1.35
N SER A 154 -14.46 16.26 -0.45
CA SER A 154 -14.13 15.21 0.52
C SER A 154 -14.06 13.91 -0.27
N THR A 155 -12.95 13.67 -0.97
CA THR A 155 -12.57 12.29 -1.25
C THR A 155 -12.57 11.61 0.12
N GLY A 156 -13.46 10.63 0.27
CA GLY A 156 -13.53 9.82 1.47
C GLY A 156 -12.11 9.45 1.88
N ALA A 157 -11.83 9.54 3.17
CA ALA A 157 -10.70 8.83 3.74
C ALA A 157 -10.69 7.40 3.19
N TYR A 158 -9.55 6.72 3.23
CA TYR A 158 -9.29 5.44 2.57
C TYR A 158 -8.90 5.67 1.10
N VAL A 159 -7.78 5.08 0.67
CA VAL A 159 -7.14 5.30 -0.64
C VAL A 159 -6.24 6.55 -0.71
N ILE A 160 -5.07 6.46 -0.08
CA ILE A 160 -3.73 6.80 -0.64
C ILE A 160 -2.76 6.32 0.45
N PHE A 161 -2.61 5.00 0.52
CA PHE A 161 -1.35 4.37 0.96
C PHE A 161 -0.36 4.30 -0.22
N LEU A 162 -0.62 5.02 -1.33
CA LEU A 162 0.31 5.09 -2.43
C LEU A 162 1.58 5.78 -1.93
N ILE A 163 2.71 5.08 -2.06
CA ILE A 163 3.76 5.53 -2.97
C ILE A 163 3.73 7.05 -3.12
N ILE A 164 4.35 7.79 -2.20
CA ILE A 164 4.86 9.16 -2.36
C ILE A 164 5.12 9.73 -0.96
N SER A 165 6.35 10.17 -0.79
CA SER A 165 6.81 11.12 0.19
C SER A 165 5.82 12.29 0.37
N CYS A 166 4.95 12.27 1.39
CA CYS A 166 4.36 13.49 1.95
C CYS A 166 3.65 13.27 3.31
N TYR A 167 4.39 13.56 4.38
CA TYR A 167 3.96 14.15 5.66
C TYR A 167 2.90 13.45 6.55
N LEU A 168 3.03 13.64 7.87
CA LEU A 168 2.27 13.04 8.98
C LEU A 168 1.17 14.01 9.50
N LYS A 169 -0.04 13.53 9.90
CA LYS A 169 -0.78 13.81 11.16
C LYS A 169 -2.28 13.40 11.17
N GLY A 170 -2.68 12.52 12.11
CA GLY A 170 -4.09 12.21 12.45
C GLY A 170 -4.26 10.89 13.21
N LYS A 171 -5.19 10.81 14.18
CA LYS A 171 -5.46 9.67 15.09
C LYS A 171 -6.93 9.25 14.91
N ILE A 172 -7.23 8.00 14.55
CA ILE A 172 -8.61 7.46 14.42
C ILE A 172 -8.95 6.67 15.70
N PRO A 173 -10.06 6.97 16.39
CA PRO A 173 -10.51 6.17 17.52
C PRO A 173 -11.45 5.02 17.08
N GLY A 174 -11.22 3.81 17.62
CA GLY A 174 -12.32 2.86 17.85
C GLY A 174 -12.35 1.51 17.11
N PHE A 175 -11.21 0.85 16.87
CA PHE A 175 -11.21 -0.55 16.40
C PHE A 175 -10.75 -1.53 17.49
N LYS A 176 -11.47 -2.64 17.65
CA LYS A 176 -11.06 -3.78 18.48
C LYS A 176 -10.21 -4.73 17.63
N SER A 177 -9.18 -5.26 18.27
CA SER A 177 -8.16 -6.19 17.74
C SER A 177 -8.67 -7.61 17.56
#